data_AF-A0A2N0ZKD7-F1
#
_entry.id   AF-A0A2N0ZKD7-F1
#
_cell.length_a   1.000
_cell.length_b   1.000
_cell.length_c   1.000
_cell.angle_alpha   90.00
_cell.angle_beta   90.00
_cell.angle_gamma   90.00
#
_symmetry.space_group_name_H-M   'P 1'
#
loop_
_entity.id
_entity.type
_entity.pdbx_description
1 polymer ?
#
loop_
_entity_poly.entity_id
_entity_poly.type
_entity_poly.pdbx_seq_one_letter_code
_entity_poly.pdbx_strand_id
1 'polypeptide(L)' 'MKRIKWPLLGFAIAAAVCIGGIGIAIGERSILGILLCIVGIFVVMGFGFKTKKKMRENGEL' A
#
# COMPACT_ATOMS: atom_id res chain seq x y z
N MET A 1 -5.54 -25.54 4.58
CA MET A 1 -4.79 -24.84 3.53
C MET A 1 -5.13 -23.35 3.59
N LYS A 2 -4.17 -22.48 3.94
CA LYS A 2 -4.40 -21.04 4.14
C LYS A 2 -4.91 -20.41 2.83
N ARG A 3 -6.19 -20.03 2.81
CA ARG A 3 -6.81 -19.31 1.68
C ARG A 3 -6.05 -18.01 1.51
N ILE A 4 -5.20 -17.91 0.48
CA ILE A 4 -4.53 -16.67 0.13
C ILE A 4 -5.61 -15.61 -0.05
N LYS A 5 -5.53 -14.58 0.79
CA LYS A 5 -6.46 -13.45 0.77
C LYS A 5 -6.01 -12.55 -0.37
N TRP A 6 -6.52 -12.83 -1.57
CA TRP A 6 -6.32 -12.03 -2.78
C TRP A 6 -6.47 -10.51 -2.58
N PRO A 7 -7.40 -10.00 -1.72
CA PRO A 7 -7.47 -8.57 -1.44
C PRO A 7 -6.20 -8.03 -0.77
N LEU A 8 -5.61 -8.78 0.18
CA LEU A 8 -4.35 -8.40 0.84
C LEU A 8 -3.17 -8.44 -0.13
N LEU A 9 -3.18 -9.39 -1.07
CA LEU A 9 -2.16 -9.49 -2.11
C LEU A 9 -2.18 -8.25 -3.02
N GLY A 10 -3.38 -7.80 -3.42
CA GLY A 10 -3.55 -6.57 -4.20
C GLY A 10 -3.00 -5.35 -3.47
N PHE A 11 -3.25 -5.23 -2.15
CA PHE A 11 -2.65 -4.17 -1.34
C PHE A 11 -1.14 -4.26 -1.21
N ALA A 12 -0.58 -5.46 -1.10
CA ALA A 12 0.87 -5.66 -1.06
C ALA A 12 1.56 -5.22 -2.36
N ILE A 13 0.96 -5.55 -3.51
CA ILE A 13 1.46 -5.11 -4.82
C ILE A 13 1.35 -3.59 -4.97
N ALA A 14 0.21 -3.01 -4.60
CA ALA A 14 0.02 -1.55 -4.63
C ALA A 14 1.03 -0.82 -3.73
N ALA A 15 1.32 -1.36 -2.54
CA ALA A 15 2.34 -0.84 -1.64
C ALA A 15 3.75 -0.94 -2.25
N ALA A 16 4.09 -2.07 -2.87
CA ALA A 16 5.37 -2.26 -3.54
C ALA A 16 5.57 -1.27 -4.69
N VAL A 17 4.53 -1.01 -5.50
CA VAL A 17 4.55 -0.01 -6.57
C VAL A 17 4.73 1.41 -6.02
N CYS A 18 4.05 1.76 -4.91
CA CYS A 18 4.25 3.06 -4.26
C CYS A 18 5.67 3.23 -3.72
N ILE A 19 6.23 2.21 -3.06
CA ILE A 19 7.60 2.26 -2.54
C ILE A 19 8.62 2.33 -3.69
N GLY A 20 8.39 1.61 -4.79
CA GLY A 20 9.21 1.71 -6.00
C GLY A 20 9.16 3.11 -6.63
N GLY A 21 7.97 3.72 -6.70
CA GLY A 21 7.77 5.08 -7.20
C GLY A 21 8.49 6.14 -6.36
N ILE A 22 8.57 5.96 -5.03
CA ILE A 22 9.39 6.81 -4.15
C ILE A 22 10.86 6.77 -4.58
N GLY A 23 11.39 5.58 -4.88
CA GLY A 23 12.78 5.42 -5.32
C GLY A 23 13.07 6.20 -6.62
N ILE A 24 12.13 6.17 -7.57
CA ILE A 24 12.24 6.93 -8.82
C ILE A 24 12.21 8.43 -8.54
N ALA A 25 11.26 8.90 -7.73
CA ALA A 25 11.13 10.32 -7.38
C ALA A 25 12.34 10.87 -6.62
N ILE A 26 12.99 10.05 -5.77
CA ILE A 26 14.25 10.39 -5.10
C ILE A 26 15.38 10.50 -6.14
N GLY A 27 15.45 9.58 -7.10
CA GLY A 27 16.45 9.61 -8.17
C GLY A 27 16.37 10.88 -9.03
N GLU A 28 15.16 11.37 -9.29
CA GLU A 28 14.93 12.63 -10.00
C GLU A 28 15.14 13.89 -9.13
N ARG A 29 15.47 13.74 -7.84
CA ARG A 29 15.56 14.84 -6.84
C ARG A 29 14.34 15.76 -6.85
N SER A 30 13.17 15.23 -7.15
CA SER A 30 11.95 16.03 -7.26
C SER A 30 11.22 16.07 -5.93
N ILE A 31 11.25 17.24 -5.27
CA ILE A 31 10.53 17.49 -4.01
C ILE A 31 9.01 17.24 -4.18
N LEU A 32 8.46 17.60 -5.35
CA LEU A 32 7.06 17.32 -5.68
C LEU A 32 6.78 15.82 -5.79
N GLY A 33 7.68 15.05 -6.40
CA GLY A 33 7.57 13.60 -6.50
C GLY A 33 7.62 12.91 -5.14
N ILE A 34 8.50 13.37 -4.25
CA ILE A 34 8.60 12.87 -2.87
C ILE A 34 7.32 13.15 -2.08
N LEU A 35 6.78 14.38 -2.18
CA LEU A 35 5.55 14.77 -1.48
C LEU A 35 4.35 13.95 -1.96
N LEU A 36 4.22 13.74 -3.27
CA LEU A 36 3.16 12.91 -3.86
C LEU A 36 3.25 11.46 -3.39
N CYS A 37 4.46 10.90 -3.35
CA CYS A 37 4.61 9.51 -2.94
C CYS A 37 4.40 9.31 -1.42
N ILE A 38 4.73 10.29 -0.58
CA ILE A 38 4.38 10.28 0.86
C ILE A 38 2.86 10.20 1.02
N VAL A 39 2.10 11.04 0.32
CA VAL A 39 0.63 11.01 0.34
C VAL A 39 0.14 9.65 -0.17
N GLY A 40 0.73 9.12 -1.25
CA GLY A 40 0.44 7.79 -1.77
C GLY A 40 0.62 6.68 -0.74
N ILE A 41 1.71 6.71 0.04
CA ILE A 41 1.95 5.76 1.14
C ILE A 41 0.84 5.83 2.19
N PHE A 42 0.43 7.03 2.60
CA PHE A 42 -0.62 7.20 3.61
C PHE A 42 -1.96 6.65 3.11
N VAL A 43 -2.29 6.88 1.83
CA VAL A 43 -3.51 6.35 1.22
C VAL A 43 -3.46 4.82 1.14
N VAL A 44 -2.35 4.24 0.68
CA VAL A 44 -2.21 2.78 0.55
C VAL A 44 -2.20 2.08 1.91
N MET A 45 -1.47 2.60 2.91
CA MET A 45 -1.53 2.07 4.27
C MET A 45 -2.92 2.24 4.87
N GLY A 46 -3.55 3.41 4.73
CA GLY A 46 -4.90 3.66 5.23
C GLY A 46 -5.93 2.65 4.69
N PHE A 47 -5.92 2.42 3.37
CA PHE A 47 -6.80 1.43 2.74
C PHE A 47 -6.41 -0.02 3.07
N GLY A 48 -5.11 -0.33 3.16
CA GLY A 48 -4.63 -1.66 3.55
C GLY A 48 -5.01 -2.02 4.98
N PHE A 49 -4.95 -1.06 5.91
CA PHE A 49 -5.41 -1.22 7.29
C PHE A 49 -6.94 -1.35 7.37
N LYS A 50 -7.69 -0.56 6.60
CA LYS A 50 -9.16 -0.68 6.52
C LYS A 50 -9.59 -2.06 6.03
N THR A 51 -8.89 -2.60 5.03
CA THR A 51 -9.15 -3.94 4.47
C THR A 51 -8.76 -5.04 5.45
N LYS A 52 -7.61 -4.92 6.14
CA LYS A 52 -7.27 -5.82 7.25
C LYS A 52 -8.31 -5.79 8.35
N LYS A 53 -8.81 -4.61 8.74
CA LYS A 53 -9.84 -4.45 9.77
C LYS A 53 -11.14 -5.15 9.36
N LYS A 54 -11.61 -4.92 8.13
CA LYS A 54 -12.81 -5.55 7.58
C LYS A 54 -12.72 -7.08 7.55
N MET A 55 -11.55 -7.63 7.25
CA MET A 55 -11.32 -9.07 7.29
C MET A 55 -11.28 -9.61 8.73
N ARG A 56 -10.79 -8.83 9.69
CA ARG A 56 -10.85 -9.21 11.10
C ARG A 56 -12.30 -9.23 11.62
N GLU A 57 -13.13 -8.29 11.18
CA GLU A 57 -14.55 -8.24 11.50
C GLU A 57 -15.35 -9.40 10.85
N ASN A 58 -14.94 -9.86 9.67
CA ASN A 58 -15.53 -11.04 9.02
C ASN A 58 -15.05 -12.39 9.58
N GLY A 59 -14.23 -12.43 10.64
CA GLY A 59 -13.67 -13.67 11.20
C GLY A 59 -12.66 -14.36 10.26
N GLU A 60 -12.12 -13.60 9.31
CA GLU A 60 -11.24 -14.05 8.26
C GLU A 60 -9.74 -13.95 8.62
N LEU A 61 -9.44 -13.49 9.84
CA LEU A 61 -8.11 -13.30 10.45
C LEU A 61 -8.09 -13.84 11.89
#